data_AF-A0A6N8Y7X9-F1
#
_entry.id   AF-A0A6N8Y7X9-F1
#
_cell.length_a   1.000
_cell.length_b   1.000
_cell.length_c   1.000
_cell.angle_alpha   90.00
_cell.angle_beta   90.00
_cell.angle_gamma   90.00
#
_symmetry.space_group_name_H-M   'P 1'
#
loop_
_entity.id
_entity.type
_entity.pdbx_description
1 polymer ?
#
loop_
_entity_poly.entity_id
_entity_poly.type
_entity_poly.pdbx_seq_one_letter_code
_entity_poly.pdbx_strand_id
1 'polypeptide(L)'
;MKSIMGMLVFLAFTLTAFAADDPSIKGERRRGIQIAMQEHIDHNTVNGHYVLYDAITGDLLKLKLTKLHDGIVKKADYYVSCADFHDRNGVYFDLDFLVIEKDGKFQALQGIVHKVGSVKRKYHLES
;
A
#
# COMPACT_ATOMS: atom_id res chain seq x y z
N MET A 1 35.49 22.86 -41.87
CA MET A 1 35.59 22.86 -40.40
C MET A 1 34.38 22.13 -39.85
N LYS A 2 34.62 21.16 -38.96
CA LYS A 2 33.61 20.24 -38.40
C LYS A 2 32.79 20.95 -37.32
N SER A 3 31.47 20.73 -37.30
CA SER A 3 30.71 20.77 -36.05
C SER A 3 29.54 19.80 -36.17
N ILE A 4 29.74 18.62 -35.60
CA ILE A 4 28.70 17.63 -35.36
C ILE A 4 28.07 18.03 -34.02
N MET A 5 26.89 18.63 -34.07
CA MET A 5 26.07 18.93 -32.90
C MET A 5 25.48 17.61 -32.39
N GLY A 6 26.11 17.02 -31.38
CA GLY A 6 25.61 15.81 -30.73
C GLY A 6 24.38 16.13 -29.87
N MET A 7 23.20 15.72 -30.32
CA MET A 7 21.97 15.77 -29.54
C MET A 7 21.99 14.64 -28.50
N LEU A 8 22.22 15.00 -27.23
CA LEU A 8 22.07 14.08 -26.10
C LEU A 8 20.58 13.80 -25.86
N VAL A 9 20.13 12.62 -26.27
CA VAL A 9 18.81 12.10 -25.92
C VAL A 9 18.89 11.52 -24.51
N PHE A 10 18.39 12.26 -23.51
CA PHE A 10 18.12 11.72 -22.18
C PHE A 10 16.88 10.83 -22.25
N LEU A 11 17.08 9.52 -22.33
CA LEU A 11 16.02 8.54 -22.19
C LEU A 11 15.58 8.51 -20.72
N ALA A 12 14.53 9.25 -20.38
CA ALA A 12 13.91 9.19 -19.06
C ALA A 12 13.24 7.82 -18.89
N PHE A 13 13.94 6.88 -18.24
CA PHE A 13 13.31 5.66 -17.72
C PHE A 13 12.35 6.08 -16.62
N THR A 14 11.06 6.14 -16.95
CA THR A 14 10.01 6.18 -15.95
C THR A 14 9.99 4.81 -15.28
N LEU A 15 10.61 4.71 -14.10
CA LEU A 15 10.47 3.54 -13.23
C LEU A 15 9.00 3.43 -12.84
N THR A 16 8.24 2.61 -13.55
CA THR A 16 6.95 2.14 -13.08
C THR A 16 7.21 1.34 -11.81
N ALA A 17 6.96 1.96 -10.66
CA ALA A 17 7.02 1.28 -9.37
C ALA A 17 5.89 0.24 -9.34
N PHE A 18 6.22 -1.02 -9.62
CA PHE A 18 5.33 -2.12 -9.33
C PHE A 18 5.18 -2.22 -7.81
N ALA A 19 3.95 -2.43 -7.34
CA ALA A 19 3.75 -2.86 -5.96
C ALA A 19 4.55 -4.14 -5.76
N ALA A 20 5.33 -4.21 -4.68
CA ALA A 20 6.16 -5.37 -4.41
C ALA A 20 5.26 -6.60 -4.19
N ASP A 21 5.65 -7.73 -4.75
CA ASP A 21 4.89 -8.98 -4.67
C ASP A 21 5.85 -10.16 -4.51
N ASP A 22 5.64 -10.95 -3.46
CA ASP A 22 6.39 -12.16 -3.16
C ASP A 22 5.70 -13.36 -3.83
N PRO A 23 6.29 -13.92 -4.89
CA PRO A 23 5.68 -15.01 -5.63
C PRO A 23 5.63 -16.32 -4.84
N SER A 24 6.31 -16.45 -3.70
CA SER A 24 6.23 -17.65 -2.85
C SER A 24 4.93 -17.71 -2.04
N ILE A 25 4.24 -16.58 -1.87
CA ILE A 25 2.97 -16.48 -1.13
C ILE A 25 1.82 -16.81 -2.09
N LYS A 26 1.28 -18.04 -1.98
CA LYS A 26 0.24 -18.56 -2.89
C LYS A 26 -0.91 -19.22 -2.14
N GLY A 27 -1.96 -19.56 -2.88
CA GLY A 27 -3.08 -20.38 -2.40
C GLY A 27 -3.79 -19.80 -1.18
N GLU A 28 -4.17 -20.67 -0.25
CA GLU A 28 -4.94 -20.30 0.95
C GLU A 28 -4.25 -19.27 1.83
N ARG A 29 -2.91 -19.27 1.90
CA ARG A 29 -2.18 -18.23 2.65
C ARG A 29 -2.40 -16.84 2.04
N ARG A 30 -2.22 -16.71 0.73
CA ARG A 30 -2.48 -15.45 0.00
C ARG A 30 -3.92 -14.99 0.19
N ARG A 31 -4.87 -15.90 0.01
CA ARG A 31 -6.29 -15.63 0.20
C ARG A 31 -6.59 -15.16 1.63
N GLY A 32 -6.04 -15.84 2.64
CA GLY A 32 -6.22 -15.50 4.04
C GLY A 32 -5.69 -14.10 4.38
N ILE A 33 -4.54 -13.72 3.83
CA ILE A 33 -3.97 -12.37 4.01
C ILE A 33 -4.89 -11.30 3.41
N GLN A 34 -5.39 -11.51 2.18
CA GLN A 34 -6.29 -10.58 1.51
C GLN A 34 -7.64 -10.46 2.24
N ILE A 35 -8.20 -11.57 2.71
CA ILE A 35 -9.42 -11.59 3.53
C ILE A 35 -9.19 -10.80 4.82
N ALA A 36 -8.08 -11.04 5.53
CA ALA A 36 -7.78 -10.35 6.78
C ALA A 36 -7.64 -8.83 6.59
N MET A 37 -7.05 -8.37 5.48
CA MET A 37 -7.01 -6.95 5.12
C MET A 37 -8.43 -6.41 4.89
N GLN A 38 -9.25 -7.09 4.07
CA GLN A 38 -10.61 -6.65 3.77
C GLN A 38 -11.48 -6.59 5.03
N GLU A 39 -11.44 -7.63 5.88
CA GLU A 39 -12.16 -7.67 7.15
C GLU A 39 -11.77 -6.52 8.08
N HIS A 40 -10.49 -6.18 8.15
CA HIS A 40 -10.03 -5.03 8.93
C HIS A 40 -10.55 -3.71 8.38
N ILE A 41 -10.55 -3.54 7.05
CA ILE A 41 -11.10 -2.35 6.40
C ILE A 41 -12.60 -2.24 6.71
N ASP A 42 -13.35 -3.34 6.59
CA ASP A 42 -14.78 -3.36 6.84
C ASP A 42 -15.12 -3.07 8.30
N HIS A 43 -14.40 -3.69 9.25
CA HIS A 43 -14.62 -3.46 10.69
C HIS A 43 -14.34 -2.01 11.12
N ASN A 44 -13.39 -1.34 10.47
CA ASN A 44 -13.05 0.06 10.77
C ASN A 44 -13.76 1.05 9.84
N THR A 45 -14.72 0.59 9.04
CA THR A 45 -15.52 1.45 8.17
C THR A 45 -16.73 1.99 8.94
N VAL A 46 -16.81 3.31 9.07
CA VAL A 46 -17.92 4.01 9.72
C VAL A 46 -18.59 4.92 8.70
N ASN A 47 -19.90 4.76 8.51
CA ASN A 47 -20.68 5.53 7.52
C ASN A 47 -20.05 5.48 6.12
N GLY A 48 -19.60 4.30 5.69
CA GLY A 48 -19.00 4.07 4.36
C GLY A 48 -17.58 4.61 4.17
N HIS A 49 -16.91 5.04 5.23
CA HIS A 49 -15.51 5.49 5.19
C HIS A 49 -14.66 4.68 6.16
N TYR A 50 -13.57 4.09 5.67
CA TYR A 50 -12.52 3.51 6.49
C TYR A 50 -11.87 4.61 7.32
N VAL A 51 -11.81 4.41 8.65
CA VAL A 51 -11.28 5.39 9.59
C VAL A 51 -9.90 4.94 10.06
N LEU A 52 -8.90 5.82 9.94
CA LEU A 52 -7.52 5.54 10.33
C LEU A 52 -6.92 6.75 11.03
N TYR A 53 -6.30 6.55 12.19
CA TYR A 53 -5.46 7.58 12.80
C TYR A 53 -4.08 7.58 12.16
N ASP A 54 -3.69 8.72 11.59
CA ASP A 54 -2.38 8.93 11.01
C ASP A 54 -1.45 9.58 12.02
N ALA A 55 -0.57 8.78 12.62
CA ALA A 55 0.34 9.26 13.66
C ALA A 55 1.37 10.30 13.20
N ILE A 56 1.60 10.47 11.89
CA ILE A 56 2.54 11.46 11.36
C ILE A 56 1.91 12.85 11.32
N THR A 57 0.67 12.94 10.86
CA THR A 57 -0.02 14.23 10.76
C THR A 57 -0.85 14.54 12.00
N GLY A 58 -1.20 13.52 12.80
CA GLY A 58 -2.11 13.63 13.93
C GLY A 58 -3.59 13.62 13.54
N ASP A 59 -3.91 13.30 12.28
CA ASP A 59 -5.27 13.36 11.76
C ASP A 59 -6.00 12.02 11.86
N LEU A 60 -7.31 12.11 12.11
CA LEU A 60 -8.22 10.98 11.92
C LEU A 60 -8.75 10.99 10.48
N LEU A 61 -8.11 10.21 9.62
CA LEU A 61 -8.46 10.09 8.21
C LEU A 61 -9.79 9.37 8.03
N LYS A 62 -10.57 9.82 7.04
CA LYS A 62 -11.82 9.17 6.59
C LYS A 62 -11.71 8.91 5.11
N LEU A 63 -11.56 7.65 4.76
CA LEU A 63 -11.07 7.22 3.46
C LEU A 63 -12.08 6.28 2.79
N LYS A 64 -12.31 6.47 1.50
CA LYS A 64 -13.13 5.59 0.69
C LYS A 64 -12.23 4.58 -0.03
N LEU A 65 -12.48 3.29 0.21
CA LEU A 65 -11.76 2.22 -0.49
C LEU A 65 -11.98 2.35 -2.00
N THR A 66 -10.89 2.27 -2.74
CA THR A 66 -10.89 2.32 -4.21
C THR A 66 -10.51 0.97 -4.81
N LYS A 67 -9.44 0.35 -4.28
CA LYS A 67 -8.92 -0.91 -4.82
C LYS A 67 -8.14 -1.68 -3.76
N LEU A 68 -8.34 -2.99 -3.70
CA LEU A 68 -7.41 -3.91 -3.03
C LEU A 68 -6.34 -4.34 -4.03
N HIS A 69 -5.07 -4.31 -3.64
CA HIS A 69 -4.01 -4.85 -4.48
C HIS A 69 -3.77 -6.31 -4.17
N ASP A 70 -3.36 -7.04 -5.21
CA ASP A 70 -2.92 -8.41 -5.04
C ASP A 70 -1.52 -8.49 -4.46
N GLY A 71 -0.68 -7.46 -4.58
CA GLY A 71 0.69 -7.48 -4.05
C GLY A 71 0.74 -7.85 -2.57
N ILE A 72 1.52 -8.89 -2.23
CA ILE A 72 1.82 -9.25 -0.84
C ILE A 72 3.32 -9.42 -0.70
N VAL A 73 3.91 -8.80 0.31
CA VAL A 73 5.30 -9.06 0.70
C VAL A 73 5.36 -9.64 2.10
N LYS A 74 6.32 -10.54 2.34
CA LYS A 74 6.67 -10.97 3.70
C LYS A 74 7.77 -10.07 4.25
N LYS A 75 7.59 -9.58 5.49
CA LYS A 75 8.59 -8.82 6.24
C LYS A 75 8.76 -9.49 7.59
N ALA A 76 9.95 -10.06 7.82
CA ALA A 76 10.24 -10.84 9.04
C ALA A 76 9.13 -11.88 9.34
N ASP A 77 8.34 -11.65 10.39
CA ASP A 77 7.29 -12.51 10.90
C ASP A 77 5.86 -12.07 10.52
N TYR A 78 5.71 -11.03 9.70
CA TYR A 78 4.41 -10.53 9.22
C TYR A 78 4.37 -10.37 7.68
N TYR A 79 3.18 -10.09 7.18
CA TYR A 79 2.89 -9.82 5.78
C TYR A 79 2.42 -8.38 5.62
N VAL A 80 2.68 -7.79 4.46
CA VAL A 80 2.13 -6.51 4.05
C VAL A 80 1.29 -6.70 2.81
N SER A 81 0.07 -6.19 2.83
CA SER A 81 -0.84 -6.12 1.68
C SER A 81 -1.35 -4.69 1.53
N CYS A 82 -1.49 -4.19 0.31
CA CYS A 82 -1.75 -2.79 0.05
C CYS A 82 -3.17 -2.55 -0.48
N ALA A 83 -3.73 -1.38 -0.20
CA ALA A 83 -4.97 -0.94 -0.81
C ALA A 83 -4.99 0.57 -1.07
N ASP A 84 -5.65 0.97 -2.15
CA ASP A 84 -5.84 2.35 -2.58
C ASP A 84 -7.12 2.93 -1.99
N PHE A 85 -7.04 4.18 -1.55
CA PHE A 85 -8.13 4.95 -1.01
C PHE A 85 -8.14 6.38 -1.55
N HIS A 86 -9.27 7.06 -1.37
CA HIS A 86 -9.36 8.51 -1.53
C HIS A 86 -10.06 9.16 -0.34
N ASP A 87 -9.65 10.37 0.02
CA ASP A 87 -10.40 11.20 0.98
C ASP A 87 -11.61 11.89 0.30
N ARG A 88 -12.33 12.71 1.06
CA ARG A 88 -13.50 13.47 0.57
C ARG A 88 -13.16 14.53 -0.47
N ASN A 89 -11.91 14.98 -0.52
CA ASN A 89 -11.41 15.96 -1.48
C ASN A 89 -10.85 15.30 -2.75
N GLY A 90 -10.85 13.95 -2.81
CA GLY A 90 -10.26 13.19 -3.91
C GLY A 90 -8.74 13.06 -3.82
N VAL A 91 -8.13 13.31 -2.65
CA VAL A 91 -6.71 13.05 -2.44
C VAL A 91 -6.51 11.54 -2.31
N TYR A 92 -5.58 11.01 -3.11
CA TYR A 92 -5.22 9.59 -3.12
C TYR A 92 -4.39 9.19 -1.90
N PHE A 93 -4.64 8.02 -1.35
CA PHE A 93 -3.88 7.37 -0.29
C PHE A 93 -3.58 5.92 -0.67
N ASP A 94 -2.32 5.51 -0.50
CA ASP A 94 -1.88 4.12 -0.55
C ASP A 94 -1.60 3.67 0.88
N LEU A 95 -2.29 2.63 1.34
CA LEU A 95 -2.15 2.12 2.69
C LEU A 95 -1.58 0.70 2.69
N ASP A 96 -0.55 0.49 3.50
CA ASP A 96 0.04 -0.81 3.80
C ASP A 96 -0.62 -1.42 5.04
N PHE A 97 -1.19 -2.62 4.92
CA PHE A 97 -1.80 -3.34 6.03
C PHE A 97 -0.86 -4.40 6.58
N LEU A 98 -0.59 -4.34 7.88
CA LEU A 98 0.23 -5.31 8.59
C LEU A 98 -0.60 -6.52 8.98
N VAL A 99 -0.29 -7.68 8.41
CA VAL A 99 -1.04 -8.93 8.62
C VAL A 99 -0.17 -9.96 9.31
N ILE A 100 -0.61 -10.48 10.45
CA ILE A 100 0.04 -11.58 11.16
C ILE A 100 -0.66 -12.91 10.89
N GLU A 101 0.09 -14.01 10.97
CA GLU A 101 -0.42 -15.38 10.90
C GLU A 101 -0.24 -16.05 12.28
N LYS A 102 -1.31 -16.62 12.83
CA LYS A 102 -1.28 -17.44 14.05
C LYS A 102 -2.16 -18.67 13.87
N ASP A 103 -1.58 -19.85 14.04
CA ASP A 103 -2.28 -21.14 13.91
C ASP A 103 -3.06 -21.28 12.59
N GLY A 104 -2.49 -20.77 11.49
CA GLY A 104 -3.09 -20.76 10.15
C GLY A 104 -4.20 -19.72 9.95
N LYS A 105 -4.46 -18.85 10.93
CA LYS A 105 -5.42 -17.74 10.84
C LYS A 105 -4.67 -16.43 10.63
N PHE A 106 -5.26 -15.55 9.83
CA PHE A 106 -4.67 -14.25 9.50
C PHE A 106 -5.46 -13.13 10.17
N GLN A 107 -4.76 -12.10 10.62
CA GLN A 107 -5.36 -10.90 11.18
C GLN A 107 -4.57 -9.67 10.74
N ALA A 108 -5.24 -8.70 10.13
CA ALA A 108 -4.65 -7.39 9.92
C ALA A 108 -4.74 -6.56 11.21
N LEU A 109 -3.60 -6.05 11.65
CA LEU A 109 -3.45 -5.31 12.91
C LEU A 109 -3.72 -3.81 12.72
N GLN A 110 -3.17 -3.22 11.66
CA GLN A 110 -3.31 -1.81 11.35
C GLN A 110 -2.98 -1.54 9.88
N GLY A 111 -3.61 -0.51 9.33
CA GLY A 111 -3.14 0.15 8.11
C GLY A 111 -2.15 1.27 8.42
N ILE A 112 -1.16 1.48 7.56
CA ILE A 112 -0.15 2.53 7.67
C ILE A 112 -0.13 3.28 6.34
N VAL A 113 -0.11 4.62 6.40
CA VAL A 113 -0.01 5.43 5.18
C VAL A 113 1.35 5.24 4.54
N HIS A 114 1.38 4.64 3.34
CA HIS A 114 2.56 4.44 2.52
C HIS A 114 2.81 5.65 1.60
N LYS A 115 1.75 6.22 1.03
CA LYS A 115 1.84 7.32 0.07
C LYS A 115 0.57 8.18 0.10
N VAL A 116 0.76 9.48 -0.09
CA VAL A 116 -0.32 10.48 -0.20
C VAL A 116 -0.14 11.24 -1.51
N GLY A 117 -1.16 11.24 -2.36
CA GLY A 117 -1.04 11.73 -3.74
C GLY A 117 0.08 11.01 -4.49
N SER A 118 1.09 11.73 -4.95
CA SER A 118 2.29 11.16 -5.58
C SER A 118 3.48 11.00 -4.63
N VAL A 119 3.34 11.39 -3.35
CA VAL A 119 4.46 11.47 -2.40
C VAL A 119 4.47 10.23 -1.50
N LYS A 120 5.53 9.43 -1.62
CA LYS A 120 5.81 8.31 -0.70
C LYS A 120 6.25 8.82 0.67
N ARG A 121 5.81 8.14 1.73
CA ARG A 121 6.31 8.32 3.10
C ARG A 121 7.48 7.38 3.35
N LYS A 122 8.68 7.93 3.22
CA LYS A 122 9.93 7.20 3.45
C LYS A 122 9.99 6.73 4.92
N TYR A 123 10.51 5.52 5.15
CA TYR A 123 10.79 4.93 6.46
C TYR A 123 9.61 4.38 7.28
N HIS A 124 8.39 4.34 6.75
CA HIS A 124 7.28 3.69 7.46
C HIS A 124 7.40 2.16 7.46
N LEU A 125 7.65 1.57 6.29
CA LEU A 125 7.81 0.12 6.13
C LEU A 125 8.90 -0.25 5.10
N GLU A 126 9.46 0.74 4.40
CA GLU A 126 10.60 0.55 3.50
C GLU A 126 11.91 0.70 4.31
N SER A 127 12.73 -0.36 4.30
CA SER A 127 14.09 -0.39 4.86
C SER A 127 15.12 0.12 3.87
#